data_AF-A0A3C2BCJ2-F1
#
_entry.id   AF-A0A3C2BCJ2-F1
#
_cell.length_a   1.000
_cell.length_b   1.000
_cell.length_c   1.000
_cell.angle_alpha   90.00
_cell.angle_beta   90.00
_cell.angle_gamma   90.00
#
_symmetry.space_group_name_H-M   'P 1'
#
loop_
_entity.id
_entity.type
_entity.pdbx_description
1 polymer ?
#
loop_
_entity_poly.entity_id
_entity_poly.type
_entity_poly.pdbx_seq_one_letter_code
_entity_poly.pdbx_strand_id
1 'polypeptide(L)'
;MSSFILVSSDSDYWGLISSLPDASFLVMYEYSKCGQAIKEALSEHNIYSCSIDDFCTANTEELKKAVLFSELEKYIPEILSHNGKELARQIYTDAKISASEKEVELFYNKYIKTLRLKVDMDGNFSIEINK
;
A
#
# COMPACT_ATOMS: atom_id res chain seq x y z
N MET A 1 0.55 -31.23 14.99
CA MET A 1 -0.47 -30.55 14.18
C MET A 1 0.20 -29.35 13.56
N SER A 2 0.27 -29.30 12.23
CA SER A 2 0.88 -28.18 11.50
C SER A 2 -0.24 -27.35 10.89
N SER A 3 -0.21 -26.04 11.10
CA SER A 3 -1.20 -25.11 10.58
C SER A 3 -0.56 -24.17 9.57
N PHE A 4 -1.21 -23.97 8.43
CA PHE A 4 -0.69 -23.15 7.34
C PHE A 4 -1.71 -22.10 6.90
N ILE A 5 -1.20 -20.93 6.52
CA ILE A 5 -1.98 -19.91 5.81
C ILE A 5 -1.57 -19.97 4.34
N LEU A 6 -2.54 -20.20 3.47
CA LEU A 6 -2.34 -20.22 2.03
C LEU A 6 -2.99 -18.98 1.42
N VAL A 7 -2.19 -18.24 0.66
CA VAL A 7 -2.54 -16.96 0.06
C VAL A 7 -2.18 -17.10 -1.41
N SER A 8 -3.17 -17.29 -2.29
CA SER A 8 -2.93 -17.63 -3.70
C SER A 8 -3.97 -17.04 -4.64
N SER A 9 -3.49 -16.46 -5.75
CA SER A 9 -4.30 -15.96 -6.86
C SER A 9 -4.85 -17.05 -7.78
N ASP A 10 -4.33 -18.27 -7.66
CA ASP A 10 -4.71 -19.41 -8.51
C ASP A 10 -5.14 -20.63 -7.68
N SER A 11 -5.88 -21.54 -8.33
CA SER A 11 -6.47 -22.78 -7.82
C SER A 11 -5.48 -23.91 -7.49
N ASP A 12 -4.19 -23.74 -7.82
CA ASP A 12 -3.13 -24.77 -7.68
C ASP A 12 -2.83 -25.19 -6.22
N TYR A 13 -3.42 -24.55 -5.21
CA TYR A 13 -3.29 -24.96 -3.81
C TYR A 13 -3.94 -26.32 -3.50
N TRP A 14 -4.87 -26.81 -4.33
CA TRP A 14 -5.59 -28.05 -4.03
C TRP A 14 -4.66 -29.28 -3.96
N GLY A 15 -3.63 -29.33 -4.82
CA GLY A 15 -2.63 -30.39 -4.79
C GLY A 15 -1.84 -30.42 -3.47
N LEU A 16 -1.51 -29.24 -2.94
CA LEU A 16 -0.81 -29.10 -1.66
C LEU A 16 -1.69 -29.55 -0.49
N ILE A 17 -2.94 -29.09 -0.44
CA ILE A 17 -3.89 -29.46 0.61
C ILE A 17 -4.11 -30.99 0.60
N SER A 18 -4.30 -31.58 -0.58
CA SER A 18 -4.52 -33.02 -0.76
C SER A 18 -3.31 -33.86 -0.33
N SER A 19 -2.10 -33.32 -0.43
CA SER A 19 -0.86 -34.01 -0.03
C SER A 19 -0.60 -34.02 1.47
N LEU A 20 -1.31 -33.18 2.24
CA LEU A 20 -1.13 -32.99 3.68
C LEU A 20 -2.47 -33.16 4.42
N PRO A 21 -3.04 -34.38 4.47
CA PRO A 21 -4.38 -34.61 5.01
C PRO A 21 -4.51 -34.31 6.51
N ASP A 22 -3.40 -34.34 7.25
CA ASP A 22 -3.37 -34.10 8.69
C ASP A 22 -3.06 -32.64 9.07
N ALA A 23 -2.89 -31.76 8.08
CA ALA A 23 -2.61 -30.34 8.30
C ALA A 23 -3.90 -29.51 8.30
N SER A 24 -3.89 -28.42 9.07
CA SER A 24 -4.99 -27.46 9.08
C SER A 24 -4.64 -26.26 8.21
N PHE A 25 -5.59 -25.81 7.39
CA PHE A 25 -5.38 -24.72 6.44
C PHE A 25 -6.36 -23.56 6.68
N LEU A 26 -5.85 -22.34 6.55
CA LEU A 26 -6.64 -21.13 6.28
C LEU A 26 -6.31 -20.68 4.84
N VAL A 27 -7.30 -20.66 3.96
CA VAL A 27 -7.14 -20.28 2.56
C VAL A 27 -7.70 -18.87 2.33
N MET A 28 -6.83 -17.96 1.91
CA MET A 28 -7.20 -16.61 1.49
C MET A 28 -7.21 -16.54 -0.04
N TYR A 29 -8.30 -16.03 -0.63
CA TYR A 29 -8.46 -15.89 -2.08
C TYR A 29 -8.90 -14.46 -2.46
N GLU A 30 -8.59 -14.02 -3.68
CA GLU A 30 -9.07 -12.74 -4.21
C GLU A 30 -10.58 -12.80 -4.46
N TYR A 31 -11.34 -11.88 -3.86
CA TYR A 31 -12.81 -11.85 -3.94
C TYR A 31 -13.31 -11.85 -5.40
N SER A 32 -12.66 -11.04 -6.24
CA SER A 32 -13.06 -10.80 -7.64
C SER A 32 -12.64 -11.92 -8.60
N LYS A 33 -11.70 -12.79 -8.20
CA LYS A 33 -11.10 -13.81 -9.07
C LYS A 33 -11.41 -15.25 -8.64
N CYS A 34 -12.08 -15.44 -7.50
CA CYS A 34 -12.39 -16.77 -6.98
C CYS A 34 -13.73 -17.30 -7.49
N GLY A 35 -13.67 -18.33 -8.33
CA GLY A 35 -14.84 -19.03 -8.87
C GLY A 35 -15.65 -19.78 -7.81
N GLN A 36 -16.94 -19.96 -8.07
CA GLN A 36 -17.88 -20.61 -7.14
C GLN A 36 -17.46 -22.04 -6.76
N ALA A 37 -16.94 -22.82 -7.72
CA ALA A 37 -16.48 -24.19 -7.50
C ALA A 37 -15.37 -24.30 -6.43
N ILE A 38 -14.52 -23.28 -6.32
CA ILE A 38 -13.47 -23.23 -5.29
C ILE A 38 -14.08 -23.05 -3.90
N LYS A 39 -15.05 -22.14 -3.78
CA LYS A 39 -15.72 -21.86 -2.50
C LYS A 39 -16.47 -23.09 -2.00
N GLU A 40 -17.11 -23.81 -2.91
CA GLU A 40 -17.80 -25.06 -2.64
C GLU A 40 -16.83 -26.14 -2.17
N ALA A 41 -15.71 -26.36 -2.88
CA ALA A 41 -14.70 -27.34 -2.46
C ALA A 41 -14.11 -27.04 -1.07
N LEU A 42 -13.80 -25.76 -0.78
CA LEU A 42 -13.29 -25.37 0.54
C LEU A 42 -14.33 -25.62 1.64
N SER A 43 -15.60 -25.31 1.36
CA SER A 43 -16.71 -25.54 2.28
C SER A 43 -16.96 -27.04 2.52
N GLU A 44 -17.02 -27.86 1.46
CA GLU A 44 -17.25 -29.30 1.54
C GLU A 44 -16.18 -30.00 2.37
N HIS A 45 -14.93 -29.54 2.26
CA HIS A 45 -13.79 -30.11 2.98
C HIS A 45 -13.54 -29.46 4.36
N ASN A 46 -14.44 -28.59 4.85
CA ASN A 46 -14.31 -27.87 6.13
C ASN A 46 -12.99 -27.11 6.26
N ILE A 47 -12.51 -26.54 5.16
CA ILE A 47 -11.30 -25.72 5.14
C ILE A 47 -11.70 -24.27 5.42
N TYR A 48 -11.11 -23.66 6.44
CA TYR A 48 -11.36 -22.26 6.75
C TYR A 48 -10.89 -21.41 5.57
N SER A 49 -11.74 -20.49 5.13
CA SER A 49 -11.39 -19.58 4.04
C SER A 49 -11.98 -18.19 4.24
N CYS A 50 -11.29 -17.19 3.70
CA CYS A 50 -11.78 -15.82 3.63
C CYS A 50 -11.33 -15.15 2.33
N SER A 51 -12.11 -14.16 1.89
CA SER A 51 -11.75 -13.36 0.73
C SER A 51 -10.92 -12.15 1.13
N ILE A 52 -9.95 -11.79 0.29
CA ILE A 52 -9.27 -10.50 0.32
C ILE A 52 -9.59 -9.73 -0.97
N ASP A 53 -9.47 -8.41 -0.94
CA ASP A 53 -9.80 -7.59 -2.10
C ASP A 53 -8.81 -7.83 -3.26
N ASP A 54 -7.52 -7.97 -2.94
CA ASP A 54 -6.44 -8.02 -3.92
C ASP A 54 -5.13 -8.60 -3.33
N PHE A 55 -4.39 -9.42 -4.08
CA PHE A 55 -3.10 -10.02 -3.69
C PHE A 55 -1.88 -9.06 -3.82
N CYS A 56 -2.12 -7.76 -3.80
CA CYS A 56 -1.25 -6.71 -4.39
C CYS A 56 -1.25 -6.74 -5.92
N THR A 57 -2.33 -6.27 -6.55
CA THR A 57 -2.20 -5.64 -7.86
C THR A 57 -1.36 -4.38 -7.70
N ALA A 58 -0.63 -4.06 -8.76
CA ALA A 58 0.39 -3.03 -8.85
C ALA A 58 -0.07 -1.57 -8.58
N ASN A 59 -1.16 -1.32 -7.85
CA ASN A 59 -1.55 0.02 -7.41
C ASN A 59 -0.74 0.51 -6.20
N THR A 60 0.51 0.05 -6.08
CA THR A 60 1.47 0.56 -5.10
C THR A 60 1.76 2.04 -5.30
N GLU A 61 1.55 2.58 -6.50
CA GLU A 61 1.83 3.98 -6.80
C GLU A 61 0.88 4.96 -6.11
N GLU A 62 -0.40 4.64 -6.00
CA GLU A 62 -1.34 5.47 -5.24
C GLU A 62 -1.07 5.39 -3.74
N LEU A 63 -0.78 4.19 -3.23
CA LEU A 63 -0.40 4.00 -1.83
C LEU A 63 0.90 4.74 -1.50
N LYS A 64 1.94 4.60 -2.34
CA LYS A 64 3.20 5.33 -2.20
C LYS A 64 2.95 6.84 -2.18
N LYS A 65 2.14 7.36 -3.11
CA LYS A 65 1.79 8.79 -3.13
C LYS A 65 1.08 9.23 -1.85
N ALA A 66 0.10 8.45 -1.38
CA ALA A 66 -0.63 8.77 -0.16
C ALA A 66 0.30 8.85 1.05
N VAL A 67 1.21 7.89 1.19
CA VAL A 67 2.22 7.89 2.26
C VAL A 67 3.18 9.08 2.13
N LEU A 68 3.70 9.35 0.94
CA LEU A 68 4.60 10.49 0.70
C LEU A 68 3.94 11.84 1.02
N PHE A 69 2.66 12.02 0.68
CA PHE A 69 1.92 13.24 1.04
C PHE A 69 1.68 13.35 2.54
N SER A 70 1.32 12.25 3.21
CA SER A 70 1.12 12.25 4.66
C SER A 70 2.40 12.61 5.42
N GLU A 71 3.56 12.14 4.97
CA GLU A 71 4.84 12.53 5.56
C GLU A 71 5.19 14.00 5.26
N LEU A 72 5.00 14.47 4.01
CA LEU A 72 5.21 15.87 3.65
C LEU A 72 4.39 16.84 4.52
N GLU A 73 3.14 16.50 4.82
CA GLU A 73 2.26 17.33 5.66
C GLU A 73 2.82 17.57 7.07
N LYS A 74 3.61 16.63 7.62
CA LYS A 74 4.25 16.79 8.94
C LYS A 74 5.33 17.87 8.95
N TYR A 75 5.96 18.13 7.80
CA TYR A 75 7.04 19.12 7.68
C TYR A 75 6.53 20.52 7.38
N ILE A 76 5.30 20.68 6.91
CA ILE A 76 4.70 21.97 6.54
C ILE A 76 4.88 23.07 7.61
N PRO A 77 4.69 22.80 8.92
CA PRO A 77 4.89 23.80 9.96
C PRO A 77 6.33 24.36 10.07
N GLU A 78 7.34 23.64 9.56
CA GLU A 78 8.77 23.95 9.73
C GLU A 78 9.51 24.30 8.42
N ILE A 79 8.80 24.31 7.28
CA ILE A 79 9.38 24.43 5.92
C ILE A 79 10.23 25.70 5.72
N LEU A 80 9.99 26.78 6.47
CA LEU A 80 10.73 28.04 6.32
C LEU A 80 12.24 27.92 6.63
N SER A 81 12.68 26.83 7.27
CA SER A 81 14.07 26.63 7.68
C SER A 81 14.83 25.54 6.91
N HIS A 82 14.15 24.76 6.04
CA HIS A 82 14.71 23.55 5.45
C HIS A 82 15.01 23.70 3.94
N ASN A 83 16.07 23.02 3.48
CA ASN A 83 16.35 22.89 2.06
C ASN A 83 15.36 21.90 1.41
N GLY A 84 14.59 22.35 0.43
CA GLY A 84 13.53 21.53 -0.19
C GLY A 84 14.00 20.22 -0.85
N LYS A 85 15.27 20.11 -1.27
CA LYS A 85 15.82 18.86 -1.81
C LYS A 85 16.13 17.85 -0.70
N GLU A 86 16.70 18.31 0.40
CA GLU A 86 16.93 17.46 1.57
C GLU A 86 15.60 17.01 2.18
N LEU A 87 14.60 17.90 2.22
CA LEU A 87 13.24 17.55 2.62
C LEU A 87 12.66 16.40 1.77
N ALA A 88 12.84 16.46 0.44
CA ALA A 88 12.37 15.39 -0.45
C ALA A 88 13.00 14.03 -0.06
N ARG A 89 14.32 13.98 0.16
CA ARG A 89 15.01 12.73 0.56
C ARG A 89 14.57 12.23 1.92
N GLN A 90 14.37 13.14 2.86
CA GLN A 90 13.92 12.80 4.22
C GLN A 90 12.52 12.16 4.17
N ILE A 91 11.59 12.73 3.40
CA ILE A 91 10.23 12.18 3.21
C ILE A 91 10.25 10.74 2.69
N TYR A 92 11.08 10.42 1.69
CA TYR A 92 11.22 9.03 1.20
C TYR A 92 11.79 8.08 2.26
N THR A 93 12.76 8.57 3.04
CA THR A 93 13.40 7.82 4.13
C THR A 93 12.39 7.47 5.23
N ASP A 94 11.61 8.45 5.68
CA ASP A 94 10.64 8.28 6.77
C ASP A 94 9.42 7.46 6.34
N ALA A 95 9.00 7.62 5.08
CA ALA A 95 8.01 6.76 4.45
C ALA A 95 8.50 5.31 4.25
N LYS A 96 9.80 5.03 4.47
CA LYS A 96 10.45 3.73 4.20
C LYS A 96 10.26 3.26 2.76
N ILE A 97 10.21 4.20 1.81
CA ILE A 97 10.04 3.94 0.38
C ILE A 97 11.42 4.01 -0.28
N SER A 98 11.85 2.92 -0.91
CA SER A 98 13.03 2.92 -1.76
C SER A 98 12.73 3.66 -3.07
N ALA A 99 13.59 4.60 -3.44
CA ALA A 99 13.46 5.39 -4.66
C ALA A 99 14.84 5.73 -5.25
N SER A 100 14.92 5.83 -6.57
CA SER A 100 16.07 6.36 -7.28
C SER A 100 16.18 7.87 -7.12
N GLU A 101 17.38 8.44 -7.32
CA GLU A 101 17.56 9.90 -7.29
C GLU A 101 16.64 10.64 -8.27
N LYS A 102 16.38 10.03 -9.43
CA LYS A 102 15.49 10.60 -10.45
C LYS A 102 14.04 10.68 -9.96
N GLU A 103 13.57 9.69 -9.21
CA GLU A 103 12.22 9.70 -8.63
C GLU A 103 12.09 10.75 -7.51
N VAL A 104 13.13 10.91 -6.68
CA VAL A 104 13.18 11.97 -5.66
C VAL A 104 13.19 13.35 -6.32
N GLU A 105 13.97 13.54 -7.38
CA GLU A 105 14.04 14.81 -8.12
C GLU A 105 12.72 15.16 -8.81
N LEU A 106 12.05 14.18 -9.42
CA LEU A 106 10.73 14.36 -10.01
C LEU A 106 9.69 14.77 -8.96
N PHE A 107 9.70 14.12 -7.79
CA PHE A 107 8.82 14.48 -6.67
C PHE A 107 9.08 15.90 -6.18
N TYR A 108 10.34 16.27 -5.96
CA TYR A 108 10.73 17.63 -5.57
C TYR A 108 10.24 18.69 -6.58
N ASN A 109 10.54 18.50 -7.86
CA ASN A 109 10.21 19.46 -8.90
C ASN A 109 8.70 19.63 -9.09
N LYS A 110 7.94 18.53 -8.97
CA LYS A 110 6.50 18.53 -9.19
C LYS A 110 5.73 19.12 -8.00
N TYR A 111 6.10 18.75 -6.77
CA TYR A 111 5.27 18.99 -5.59
C TYR A 111 5.88 19.97 -4.58
N ILE A 112 7.16 19.82 -4.23
CA ILE A 112 7.80 20.65 -3.20
C ILE A 112 8.15 22.04 -3.75
N LYS A 113 8.65 22.13 -4.98
CA LYS A 113 9.03 23.40 -5.61
C LYS A 113 7.82 24.29 -5.92
N THR A 114 6.62 23.71 -6.00
CA THR A 114 5.38 24.38 -6.41
C THR A 114 4.45 24.71 -5.25
N LEU A 115 4.90 24.49 -4.00
CA LEU A 115 4.14 24.82 -2.78
C LEU A 115 3.81 26.31 -2.73
N ARG A 116 2.59 26.64 -2.31
CA ARG A 116 2.12 28.03 -2.16
C ARG A 116 1.52 28.24 -0.78
N LEU A 117 1.74 29.42 -0.21
CA LEU A 117 1.04 29.83 1.00
C LEU A 117 -0.38 30.26 0.64
N LYS A 118 -1.36 29.72 1.37
CA LYS A 118 -2.78 30.04 1.26
C LYS A 118 -3.24 30.66 2.57
N VAL A 119 -4.07 31.68 2.45
CA VAL A 119 -4.75 32.32 3.58
C VAL A 119 -6.24 32.07 3.39
N ASP A 120 -6.88 31.48 4.39
CA ASP A 120 -8.33 31.27 4.35
C ASP A 120 -9.11 32.53 4.76
N MET A 121 -10.44 32.47 4.71
CA MET A 121 -11.30 33.61 5.03
C MET A 121 -11.23 34.02 6.51
N ASP A 122 -10.78 33.11 7.39
CA ASP A 122 -10.59 33.35 8.81
C ASP A 122 -9.17 33.88 9.12
N GLY A 123 -8.33 34.03 8.10
CA GLY A 123 -6.96 34.53 8.21
C GLY A 123 -5.94 33.47 8.61
N ASN A 124 -6.30 32.18 8.62
CA ASN A 124 -5.36 31.11 8.92
C ASN A 124 -4.45 30.85 7.70
N PHE A 125 -3.17 30.70 7.99
CA PHE A 125 -2.17 30.34 6.99
C PHE A 125 -2.07 28.82 6.85
N SER A 126 -2.06 28.34 5.62
CA SER A 126 -1.83 26.93 5.26
C SER A 126 -0.92 26.85 4.04
N ILE A 127 -0.25 25.73 3.84
CA ILE A 127 0.51 25.47 2.61
C ILE A 127 -0.34 24.60 1.68
N GLU A 128 -0.52 25.07 0.45
CA GLU A 128 -1.22 24.36 -0.61
C GLU A 128 -0.22 23.54 -1.45
N ILE A 129 -0.50 22.24 -1.57
CA ILE A 129 0.25 21.32 -2.40
C ILE A 129 -0.50 21.15 -3.73
N ASN A 130 0.16 21.49 -4.85
CA ASN A 130 -0.40 21.30 -6.19
C ASN A 130 -0.31 19.80 -6.58
N LYS A 131 -1.40 19.06 -6.39
CA LYS A 131 -1.47 17.61 -6.65
C LYS A 131 -1.64 17.26 -8.13
#